data_AF-A0A5N3XFW3-F1
#
_entry.id   AF-A0A5N3XFW3-F1
#
_cell.length_a   1.000
_cell.length_b   1.000
_cell.length_c   1.000
_cell.angle_alpha   90.00
_cell.angle_beta   90.00
_cell.angle_gamma   90.00
#
_symmetry.space_group_name_H-M   'P 1'
#
loop_
_entity.id
_entity.type
_entity.pdbx_description
1 polymer ?
#
loop_
_entity_poly.entity_id
_entity_poly.type
_entity_poly.pdbx_seq_one_letter_code
_entity_poly.pdbx_strand_id
1 'polypeptide(L)'
;MAPSRNGMILKPRFHKDWQRSVATWFNQPARKIRRRKAQQARARRIAPRPASGPLRPVVRCLTVRYHMMVRTGRGFSLEELRVAGIPKKVARTIGISVDPRRRNKCTESLQANPSAPKKGDSPAGELKLATQLTGPVMPIRNVYKKEKARVITEEEKNFNVFASLRTARLFGIRAKRAKGAAEQDCPCDLRCVRSQGLGGPRGGPEVKALWYLGGLCLVRVLVWTLQPGRCCVFLPGNFPWKAYSKPGFLLWMHFEN
;
A
#
# COMPACT_ATOMS: atom_id res chain seq x y z
N MET A 1 -17.27 37.14 37.85
CA MET A 1 -18.72 37.28 38.02
C MET A 1 -19.24 35.97 38.58
N ALA A 2 -19.98 36.00 39.68
CA ALA A 2 -20.64 34.80 40.17
C ALA A 2 -21.70 34.34 39.13
N PRO A 3 -21.82 33.03 38.87
CA PRO A 3 -22.87 32.53 37.99
C PRO A 3 -24.26 32.87 38.56
N SER A 4 -25.18 33.29 37.69
CA SER A 4 -26.56 33.59 38.05
C SER A 4 -27.48 32.44 37.66
N ARG A 5 -28.45 32.11 38.53
CA ARG A 5 -29.48 31.07 38.34
C ARG A 5 -28.90 29.82 37.67
N ASN A 6 -29.47 29.40 36.54
CA ASN A 6 -29.00 28.27 35.75
C ASN A 6 -28.44 28.77 34.42
N GLY A 7 -27.12 28.68 34.26
CA GLY A 7 -26.41 29.06 33.04
C GLY A 7 -25.28 28.09 32.73
N MET A 8 -24.84 28.08 31.48
CA MET A 8 -23.79 27.18 31.03
C MET A 8 -22.44 27.49 31.71
N ILE A 9 -21.75 26.47 32.19
CA ILE A 9 -20.42 26.61 32.76
C ILE A 9 -19.43 26.90 31.62
N LEU A 10 -19.09 28.19 31.46
CA LEU A 10 -18.13 28.64 30.45
C LEU A 10 -16.70 28.47 30.96
N LYS A 11 -15.78 28.06 30.08
CA LYS A 11 -14.33 28.05 30.31
C LYS A 11 -13.64 29.05 29.38
N PRO A 12 -13.83 30.37 29.56
CA PRO A 12 -13.18 31.38 28.73
C PRO A 12 -11.65 31.27 28.86
N ARG A 13 -10.90 31.37 27.76
CA ARG A 13 -9.43 31.31 27.78
C ARG A 13 -8.81 32.71 27.69
N PHE A 14 -9.35 33.65 28.46
CA PHE A 14 -8.90 35.06 28.51
C PHE A 14 -8.11 35.39 29.78
N HIS A 15 -7.48 34.39 30.41
CA HIS A 15 -6.75 34.52 31.68
C HIS A 15 -5.30 35.04 31.53
N LYS A 16 -4.78 35.10 30.31
CA LYS A 16 -3.47 35.69 29.98
C LYS A 16 -3.66 37.10 29.45
N ASP A 17 -2.57 37.86 29.33
CA ASP A 17 -2.57 39.17 28.64
C ASP A 17 -2.83 39.00 27.13
N TRP A 18 -4.10 38.78 26.79
CA TRP A 18 -4.58 38.58 25.42
C TRP A 18 -4.72 39.91 24.69
N GLN A 19 -4.95 41.01 25.41
CA GLN A 19 -5.15 42.35 24.85
C GLN A 19 -3.91 42.82 24.08
N ARG A 20 -2.71 42.49 24.57
CA ARG A 20 -1.44 42.76 23.87
C ARG A 20 -1.28 41.98 22.56
N SER A 21 -1.93 40.83 22.41
CA SER A 21 -1.80 39.93 21.25
C SER A 21 -3.06 39.87 20.37
N VAL A 22 -3.78 40.99 20.25
CA VAL A 22 -4.97 41.09 19.40
C VAL A 22 -4.57 41.33 17.94
N ALA A 23 -4.74 40.30 17.11
CA ALA A 23 -4.56 40.44 15.66
C ALA A 23 -5.80 41.08 15.02
N THR A 24 -5.68 42.34 14.61
CA THR A 24 -6.72 43.03 13.82
C THR A 24 -6.59 42.70 12.33
N TRP A 25 -7.73 42.69 11.63
CA TRP A 25 -7.80 42.28 10.21
C TRP A 25 -8.06 43.44 9.24
N PHE A 26 -7.83 44.69 9.65
CA PHE A 26 -8.00 45.87 8.80
C PHE A 26 -7.13 45.86 7.54
N ASN A 27 -5.99 45.16 7.60
CA ASN A 27 -5.09 44.98 6.46
C ASN A 27 -5.56 43.92 5.43
N GLN A 28 -6.71 43.26 5.63
CA GLN A 28 -7.23 42.23 4.74
C GLN A 28 -7.43 42.71 3.28
N PRO A 29 -8.12 43.85 3.00
CA PRO A 29 -8.27 44.35 1.63
C PRO A 29 -6.93 44.71 0.97
N ALA A 30 -6.03 45.37 1.71
CA ALA A 30 -4.69 45.71 1.22
C ALA A 30 -3.88 44.44 0.87
N ARG A 31 -3.95 43.39 1.72
CA ARG A 31 -3.34 42.08 1.44
C ARG A 31 -3.94 41.41 0.20
N LYS A 32 -5.26 41.51 -0.04
CA LYS A 32 -5.91 40.98 -1.25
C LYS A 32 -5.40 41.68 -2.52
N ILE A 33 -5.34 43.01 -2.52
CA ILE A 33 -4.83 43.80 -3.66
C ILE A 33 -3.36 43.46 -3.93
N ARG A 34 -2.52 43.42 -2.89
CA ARG A 34 -1.09 43.07 -3.01
C ARG A 34 -0.88 41.68 -3.59
N ARG A 35 -1.63 40.67 -3.11
CA ARG A 35 -1.58 39.30 -3.65
C ARG A 35 -2.00 39.25 -5.13
N ARG A 36 -3.06 39.97 -5.51
CA ARG A 36 -3.53 40.05 -6.90
C ARG A 36 -2.47 40.69 -7.81
N LYS A 37 -1.89 41.83 -7.43
CA LYS A 37 -0.82 42.49 -8.20
C LYS A 37 0.40 41.58 -8.37
N ALA A 38 0.83 40.90 -7.31
CA ALA A 38 1.93 39.94 -7.37
C ALA A 38 1.62 38.73 -8.28
N GLN A 39 0.39 38.22 -8.26
CA GLN A 39 -0.07 37.17 -9.16
C GLN A 39 -0.06 37.63 -10.63
N GLN A 40 -0.55 38.84 -10.92
CA GLN A 40 -0.53 39.43 -12.26
C GLN A 40 0.89 39.66 -12.77
N ALA A 41 1.79 40.20 -11.93
CA ALA A 41 3.19 40.39 -12.27
C ALA A 41 3.90 39.06 -12.56
N ARG A 42 3.62 38.02 -11.76
CA ARG A 42 4.14 36.67 -12.00
C ARG A 42 3.61 36.10 -13.32
N ALA A 43 2.31 36.24 -13.60
CA ALA A 43 1.68 35.73 -14.82
C ALA A 43 2.29 36.36 -16.08
N ARG A 44 2.47 37.68 -16.08
CA ARG A 44 3.14 38.42 -17.18
C ARG A 44 4.60 37.97 -17.38
N ARG A 45 5.34 37.74 -16.29
CA ARG A 45 6.76 37.31 -16.35
C ARG A 45 6.95 35.94 -17.00
N ILE A 46 6.02 35.00 -16.78
CA ILE A 46 6.18 33.61 -17.22
C ILE A 46 5.47 33.29 -18.53
N ALA A 47 4.76 34.25 -19.13
CA ALA A 47 4.07 34.06 -20.41
C ALA A 47 5.03 33.47 -21.46
N PRO A 48 4.63 32.43 -22.22
CA PRO A 48 3.28 31.89 -22.38
C PRO A 48 2.84 30.80 -21.37
N ARG A 49 3.66 30.46 -20.36
CA ARG A 49 3.35 29.37 -19.41
C ARG A 49 2.10 29.65 -18.55
N PRO A 50 1.37 28.60 -18.12
CA PRO A 50 0.17 28.76 -17.29
C PRO A 50 0.47 29.41 -15.93
N ALA A 51 -0.39 30.36 -15.52
CA ALA A 51 -0.20 31.15 -14.30
C ALA A 51 -0.29 30.31 -13.00
N SER A 52 -1.05 29.22 -13.02
CA SER A 52 -1.24 28.33 -11.86
C SER A 52 -0.01 27.50 -11.50
N GLY A 53 1.02 27.47 -12.34
CA GLY A 53 2.23 26.66 -12.15
C GLY A 53 2.15 25.27 -12.78
N PRO A 54 3.01 24.33 -12.33
CA PRO A 54 3.18 23.04 -12.98
C PRO A 54 2.00 22.10 -12.76
N LEU A 55 1.85 21.12 -13.66
CA LEU A 55 0.85 20.07 -13.55
C LEU A 55 1.07 19.25 -12.26
N ARG A 56 -0.03 18.95 -11.58
CA ARG A 56 -0.06 18.16 -10.33
C ARG A 56 -0.90 16.89 -10.53
N PRO A 57 -0.49 15.75 -9.95
CA PRO A 57 -1.21 14.50 -10.12
C PRO A 57 -2.50 14.45 -9.31
N VAL A 58 -3.32 13.49 -9.68
CA VAL A 58 -4.55 13.10 -8.99
C VAL A 58 -4.21 12.19 -7.82
N VAL A 59 -4.58 12.57 -6.60
CA VAL A 59 -4.23 11.82 -5.38
C VAL A 59 -5.45 11.66 -4.46
N ARG A 60 -5.65 10.45 -3.93
CA ARG A 60 -6.66 10.15 -2.90
C ARG A 60 -6.26 10.73 -1.54
N CYS A 61 -7.22 11.22 -0.77
CA CYS A 61 -6.96 11.64 0.61
C CYS A 61 -6.70 10.44 1.53
N LEU A 62 -5.99 10.67 2.65
CA LEU A 62 -5.37 9.59 3.42
C LEU A 62 -6.33 8.82 4.35
N THR A 63 -7.18 9.52 5.11
CA THR A 63 -7.95 8.90 6.20
C THR A 63 -9.24 8.26 5.71
N VAL A 64 -9.77 7.29 6.47
CA VAL A 64 -11.06 6.63 6.18
C VAL A 64 -12.19 7.64 5.97
N ARG A 65 -12.18 8.78 6.68
CA ARG A 65 -13.18 9.84 6.46
C ARG A 65 -13.12 10.48 5.07
N TYR A 66 -11.93 10.58 4.48
CA TYR A 66 -11.70 11.36 3.25
C TYR A 66 -11.24 10.53 2.06
N HIS A 67 -11.01 9.21 2.20
CA HIS A 67 -10.44 8.38 1.15
C HIS A 67 -11.24 8.37 -0.17
N MET A 68 -12.55 8.64 -0.11
CA MET A 68 -13.40 8.79 -1.29
C MET A 68 -13.12 10.06 -2.09
N MET A 69 -12.59 11.10 -1.44
CA MET A 69 -12.29 12.39 -2.07
C MET A 69 -10.92 12.37 -2.75
N VAL A 70 -10.86 13.04 -3.90
CA VAL A 70 -9.64 13.20 -4.68
C VAL A 70 -9.18 14.66 -4.60
N ARG A 71 -7.87 14.89 -4.61
CA ARG A 71 -7.25 16.22 -4.55
C ARG A 71 -6.02 16.31 -5.44
N THR A 72 -5.52 17.54 -5.62
CA THR A 72 -4.23 17.77 -6.26
C THR A 72 -3.08 17.35 -5.34
N GLY A 73 -2.19 16.50 -5.85
CA GLY A 73 -0.99 16.07 -5.16
C GLY A 73 0.14 17.11 -5.19
N ARG A 74 1.26 16.78 -4.54
CA ARG A 74 2.48 17.59 -4.59
C ARG A 74 3.19 17.48 -5.95
N GLY A 75 3.32 16.26 -6.47
CA GLY A 75 4.00 15.96 -7.73
C GLY A 75 3.88 14.48 -8.11
N PHE A 76 4.16 14.19 -9.38
CA PHE A 76 4.15 12.86 -9.97
C PHE A 76 5.23 11.98 -9.34
N SER A 77 4.91 10.69 -9.21
CA SER A 77 5.85 9.66 -8.75
C SER A 77 6.84 9.32 -9.87
N LEU A 78 7.97 8.71 -9.51
CA LEU A 78 8.96 8.30 -10.50
C LEU A 78 8.44 7.19 -11.42
N GLU A 79 7.59 6.31 -10.91
CA GLU A 79 6.98 5.22 -11.68
C GLU A 79 6.01 5.74 -12.74
N GLU A 80 5.12 6.68 -12.38
CA GLU A 80 4.22 7.32 -13.35
C GLU A 80 5.01 8.02 -14.47
N LEU A 81 6.11 8.70 -14.11
CA LEU A 81 6.96 9.35 -15.10
C LEU A 81 7.65 8.34 -16.02
N ARG A 82 8.08 7.18 -15.49
CA ARG A 82 8.63 6.10 -16.31
C ARG A 82 7.59 5.51 -17.26
N VAL A 83 6.38 5.24 -16.77
CA VAL A 83 5.27 4.72 -17.59
C VAL A 83 4.89 5.73 -18.69
N ALA A 84 4.93 7.02 -18.37
CA ALA A 84 4.75 8.07 -19.37
C ALA A 84 5.96 8.22 -20.30
N GLY A 85 7.14 7.65 -20.01
CA GLY A 85 8.35 7.84 -20.81
C GLY A 85 9.00 9.21 -20.65
N ILE A 86 8.73 9.91 -19.54
CA ILE A 86 9.29 11.25 -19.25
C ILE A 86 10.43 11.12 -18.22
N PRO A 87 11.66 11.55 -18.55
CA PRO A 87 12.74 11.54 -17.58
C PRO A 87 12.54 12.62 -16.51
N LYS A 88 12.87 12.28 -15.25
CA LYS A 88 12.60 13.12 -14.06
C LYS A 88 13.14 14.55 -14.14
N LYS A 89 14.27 14.76 -14.83
CA LYS A 89 14.91 16.08 -14.99
C LYS A 89 14.14 16.94 -15.99
N VAL A 90 13.78 16.34 -17.13
CA VAL A 90 13.03 17.00 -18.22
C VAL A 90 11.61 17.34 -17.78
N ALA A 91 10.98 16.49 -16.96
CA ALA A 91 9.64 16.75 -16.42
C ALA A 91 9.50 18.14 -15.78
N ARG A 92 10.48 18.56 -14.96
CA ARG A 92 10.45 19.87 -14.31
C ARG A 92 10.56 21.03 -15.31
N THR A 93 11.37 20.86 -16.36
CA THR A 93 11.55 21.87 -17.42
C THR A 93 10.27 22.09 -18.23
N ILE A 94 9.53 21.01 -18.52
CA ILE A 94 8.25 21.05 -19.24
C ILE A 94 7.11 21.62 -18.36
N GLY A 95 7.29 21.67 -17.04
CA GLY A 95 6.27 22.16 -16.12
C GLY A 95 5.43 21.04 -15.50
N ILE A 96 6.02 19.87 -15.29
CA ILE A 96 5.43 18.75 -14.55
C ILE A 96 6.08 18.69 -13.16
N SER A 97 5.26 18.72 -12.10
CA SER A 97 5.77 18.66 -10.72
C SER A 97 6.20 17.23 -10.37
N VAL A 98 7.36 17.04 -9.73
CA VAL A 98 7.89 15.70 -9.42
C VAL A 98 8.07 15.53 -7.90
N ASP A 99 7.52 14.46 -7.34
CA ASP A 99 7.72 14.06 -5.94
C ASP A 99 8.35 12.66 -5.84
N PRO A 100 9.68 12.56 -5.65
CA PRO A 100 10.38 11.28 -5.53
C PRO A 100 9.97 10.42 -4.33
N ARG A 101 9.28 11.00 -3.34
CA ARG A 101 8.90 10.29 -2.10
C ARG A 101 7.62 9.47 -2.26
N ARG A 102 6.79 9.77 -3.26
CA ARG A 102 5.52 9.10 -3.46
C ARG A 102 5.74 7.73 -4.13
N ARG A 103 5.06 6.72 -3.60
CA ARG A 103 5.04 5.34 -4.13
C ARG A 103 3.62 5.00 -4.56
N ASN A 104 3.47 4.24 -5.64
CA ASN A 104 2.17 3.75 -6.05
C ASN A 104 1.95 2.36 -5.46
N LYS A 105 0.76 2.14 -4.89
CA LYS A 105 0.33 0.85 -4.36
C LYS A 105 -0.78 0.21 -5.20
N CYS A 106 -1.46 1.02 -6.02
CA CYS A 106 -2.62 0.61 -6.80
C CYS A 106 -2.36 0.92 -8.29
N THR A 107 -2.69 -0.03 -9.15
CA THR A 107 -2.57 0.10 -10.62
C THR A 107 -3.54 1.16 -11.18
N GLU A 108 -4.74 1.26 -10.62
CA GLU A 108 -5.75 2.25 -11.04
C GLU A 108 -5.22 3.69 -10.92
N SER A 109 -4.53 4.00 -9.81
CA SER A 109 -3.96 5.34 -9.60
C SER A 109 -2.80 5.66 -10.54
N LEU A 110 -2.10 4.63 -11.02
CA LEU A 110 -1.02 4.76 -12.00
C LEU A 110 -1.60 5.07 -13.38
N GLN A 111 -2.70 4.40 -13.76
CA GLN A 111 -3.40 4.61 -15.04
C GLN A 111 -4.23 5.90 -15.09
N ALA A 112 -4.78 6.35 -13.95
CA ALA A 112 -5.60 7.56 -13.88
C ALA A 112 -4.79 8.86 -14.10
N ASN A 113 -3.46 8.81 -13.94
CA ASN A 113 -2.59 9.95 -14.18
C ASN A 113 -2.16 9.97 -15.66
N PRO A 114 -2.13 11.17 -16.28
CA PRO A 114 -2.07 11.31 -17.74
C PRO A 114 -0.81 10.68 -18.37
N SER A 115 -1.01 10.17 -19.59
CA SER A 115 0.03 9.73 -20.51
C SER A 115 0.85 10.93 -21.02
N ALA A 116 2.06 10.66 -21.51
CA ALA A 116 2.99 11.72 -21.89
C ALA A 116 2.50 12.61 -23.04
N PRO A 117 2.89 13.90 -23.02
CA PRO A 117 2.83 14.71 -24.21
C PRO A 117 3.72 14.10 -25.30
N LYS A 118 3.23 14.09 -26.55
CA LYS A 118 3.98 13.59 -27.71
C LYS A 118 5.24 14.44 -27.94
N LYS A 119 6.30 13.82 -28.48
CA LYS A 119 7.57 14.50 -28.80
C LYS A 119 7.36 15.47 -29.97
N GLY A 120 7.80 16.72 -29.81
CA GLY A 120 7.93 17.71 -30.89
C GLY A 120 7.72 19.14 -30.41
N ASP A 121 8.35 20.09 -31.10
CA ASP A 121 7.97 21.49 -31.03
C ASP A 121 6.66 21.70 -31.81
N SER A 122 5.81 22.59 -31.30
CA SER A 122 4.55 22.93 -31.95
C SER A 122 4.79 23.60 -33.31
N PRO A 123 3.99 23.30 -34.35
CA PRO A 123 4.08 23.98 -35.64
C PRO A 123 3.82 25.49 -35.50
N ALA A 124 4.33 26.28 -36.45
CA ALA A 124 4.24 27.75 -36.40
C ALA A 124 2.81 28.32 -36.25
N GLY A 125 1.80 27.58 -36.72
CA GLY A 125 0.39 27.92 -36.51
C GLY A 125 -0.04 27.87 -35.03
N GLU A 126 0.40 26.85 -34.29
CA GLU A 126 0.08 26.68 -32.87
C GLU A 126 0.84 27.69 -31.99
N LEU A 127 2.04 28.10 -32.41
CA LEU A 127 2.83 29.12 -31.68
C LEU A 127 2.11 30.47 -31.62
N LYS A 128 1.40 30.86 -32.69
CA LYS A 128 0.61 32.10 -32.74
C LYS A 128 -0.66 32.02 -31.89
N LEU A 129 -1.21 30.81 -31.71
CA LEU A 129 -2.41 30.55 -30.90
C LEU A 129 -2.09 30.35 -29.40
N ALA A 130 -0.81 30.29 -29.03
CA ALA A 130 -0.39 30.04 -27.67
C ALA A 130 -0.85 31.16 -26.73
N THR A 131 -1.87 30.85 -25.94
CA THR A 131 -2.44 31.77 -24.93
C THR A 131 -2.15 31.26 -23.52
N GLN A 132 -2.01 32.19 -22.58
CA GLN A 132 -1.82 31.82 -21.18
C GLN A 132 -3.14 31.30 -20.59
N LEU A 133 -3.12 30.04 -20.14
CA LEU A 133 -4.26 29.46 -19.42
C LEU A 133 -4.45 30.12 -18.04
N THR A 134 -5.66 30.63 -17.81
CA THR A 134 -6.11 31.14 -16.52
C THR A 134 -6.73 30.02 -15.68
N GLY A 135 -6.31 29.90 -14.42
CA GLY A 135 -6.79 28.86 -13.51
C GLY A 135 -5.91 27.59 -13.48
N PRO A 136 -6.32 26.56 -12.72
CA PRO A 136 -5.56 25.32 -12.61
C PRO A 136 -5.56 24.55 -13.93
N VAL A 137 -4.38 24.11 -14.36
CA VAL A 137 -4.21 23.24 -15.54
C VAL A 137 -4.85 21.90 -15.23
N MET A 138 -5.87 21.51 -16.02
CA MET A 138 -6.69 20.30 -15.84
C MET A 138 -7.29 20.17 -14.41
N PRO A 139 -8.36 20.90 -14.10
CA PRO A 139 -8.97 20.88 -12.78
C PRO A 139 -9.51 19.48 -12.45
N ILE A 140 -9.08 18.95 -11.30
CA ILE A 140 -9.55 17.67 -10.78
C ILE A 140 -10.99 17.83 -10.30
N ARG A 141 -11.88 16.98 -10.83
CA ARG A 141 -13.27 16.87 -10.41
C ARG A 141 -13.49 15.50 -9.79
N ASN A 142 -14.26 15.46 -8.69
CA ASN A 142 -14.72 14.20 -8.13
C ASN A 142 -15.87 13.69 -9.00
N VAL A 143 -15.60 12.67 -9.80
CA VAL A 143 -16.60 12.04 -10.67
C VAL A 143 -17.20 10.85 -9.93
N TYR A 144 -18.53 10.78 -9.89
CA TYR A 144 -19.28 9.64 -9.40
C TYR A 144 -19.88 8.90 -10.58
N LYS A 145 -19.66 7.58 -10.66
CA LYS A 145 -20.28 6.74 -11.67
C LYS A 145 -21.72 6.48 -11.24
N LYS A 146 -22.70 6.89 -12.06
CA LYS A 146 -24.10 6.55 -11.84
C LYS A 146 -24.34 5.14 -12.36
N GLU A 147 -24.66 4.21 -11.47
CA GLU A 147 -25.00 2.85 -11.85
C GLU A 147 -26.46 2.77 -12.33
N LYS A 148 -26.71 1.94 -13.34
CA LYS A 148 -28.08 1.69 -13.83
C LYS A 148 -28.78 0.72 -12.86
N ALA A 149 -30.09 0.86 -12.72
CA ALA A 149 -30.90 -0.11 -11.98
C ALA A 149 -30.77 -1.50 -12.61
N ARG A 150 -30.57 -2.53 -11.78
CA ARG A 150 -30.46 -3.94 -12.18
C ARG A 150 -31.42 -4.78 -11.35
N VAL A 151 -31.86 -5.91 -11.89
CA VAL A 151 -32.64 -6.90 -11.15
C VAL A 151 -31.74 -7.55 -10.10
N ILE A 152 -32.24 -7.65 -8.87
CA ILE A 152 -31.51 -8.22 -7.74
C ILE A 152 -31.37 -9.73 -7.94
N THR A 153 -30.14 -10.25 -7.82
CA THR A 153 -29.86 -11.68 -7.94
C THR A 153 -30.31 -12.46 -6.71
N GLU A 154 -30.52 -13.77 -6.83
CA GLU A 154 -30.92 -14.62 -5.69
C GLU A 154 -29.83 -14.68 -4.60
N GLU A 155 -28.55 -14.63 -5.00
CA GLU A 155 -27.41 -14.58 -4.08
C GLU A 155 -27.40 -13.31 -3.21
N GLU A 156 -27.69 -12.14 -3.81
CA GLU A 156 -27.77 -10.86 -3.09
C GLU A 156 -28.93 -10.83 -2.10
N LYS A 157 -30.05 -11.51 -2.41
CA LYS A 157 -31.20 -11.64 -1.50
C LYS A 157 -30.87 -12.50 -0.28
N ASN A 158 -30.10 -13.56 -0.49
CA ASN A 158 -29.75 -14.52 0.55
C ASN A 158 -28.55 -14.06 1.40
N PHE A 159 -27.83 -13.00 1.00
CA PHE A 159 -26.65 -12.52 1.71
C PHE A 159 -27.01 -11.71 2.98
N ASN A 160 -26.76 -12.30 4.15
CA ASN A 160 -27.03 -11.64 5.43
C ASN A 160 -25.86 -10.75 5.89
N VAL A 161 -25.89 -9.46 5.50
CA VAL A 161 -24.84 -8.46 5.78
C VAL A 161 -24.57 -8.26 7.28
N PHE A 162 -25.61 -8.27 8.11
CA PHE A 162 -25.45 -8.01 9.54
C PHE A 162 -24.65 -9.11 10.24
N ALA A 163 -24.91 -10.38 9.89
CA ALA A 163 -24.20 -11.53 10.44
C ALA A 163 -22.72 -11.56 9.99
N SER A 164 -22.44 -11.21 8.73
CA SER A 164 -21.07 -11.20 8.20
C SER A 164 -20.19 -10.13 8.86
N LEU A 165 -20.72 -8.92 9.11
CA LEU A 165 -19.99 -7.86 9.82
C LEU A 165 -19.61 -8.25 11.25
N ARG A 166 -20.42 -9.05 11.95
CA ARG A 166 -20.12 -9.50 13.33
C ARG A 166 -19.09 -10.62 13.38
N THR A 167 -19.11 -11.54 12.42
CA THR A 167 -18.19 -12.70 12.39
C THR A 167 -16.77 -12.31 11.96
N ALA A 168 -16.62 -11.26 11.15
CA ALA A 168 -15.31 -10.78 10.65
C ALA A 168 -14.33 -10.34 11.75
N ARG A 169 -14.82 -9.97 12.94
CA ARG A 169 -13.98 -9.44 14.04
C ARG A 169 -13.12 -10.49 14.75
N LEU A 170 -13.41 -11.78 14.60
CA LEU A 170 -12.84 -12.85 15.44
C LEU A 170 -11.63 -13.59 14.83
N PHE A 171 -11.01 -13.05 13.76
CA PHE A 171 -9.91 -13.72 13.06
C PHE A 171 -8.74 -14.08 13.98
N GLY A 172 -8.28 -13.15 14.82
CA GLY A 172 -7.13 -13.39 15.70
C GLY A 172 -7.37 -14.49 16.73
N ILE A 173 -8.58 -14.56 17.30
CA ILE A 173 -8.94 -15.60 18.29
C ILE A 173 -9.04 -16.96 17.61
N ARG A 174 -9.61 -17.03 16.41
CA ARG A 174 -9.72 -18.27 15.64
C ARG A 174 -8.35 -18.80 15.22
N ALA A 175 -7.45 -17.94 14.76
CA ALA A 175 -6.08 -18.32 14.43
C ALA A 175 -5.32 -18.85 15.66
N LYS A 176 -5.52 -18.26 16.84
CA LYS A 176 -4.93 -18.75 18.10
C LYS A 176 -5.49 -20.13 18.50
N ARG A 177 -6.80 -20.33 18.39
CA ARG A 177 -7.45 -21.62 18.70
C ARG A 177 -7.02 -22.73 17.75
N ALA A 178 -6.92 -22.45 16.45
CA ALA A 178 -6.44 -23.42 15.47
C ALA A 178 -4.98 -23.83 15.73
N LYS A 179 -4.11 -22.88 16.10
CA LYS A 179 -2.73 -23.19 16.54
C LYS A 179 -2.71 -24.02 17.82
N GLY A 180 -3.51 -23.65 18.81
CA GLY A 180 -3.59 -24.40 20.07
C GLY A 180 -4.14 -25.82 19.88
N ALA A 181 -5.13 -26.02 19.01
CA ALA A 181 -5.63 -27.35 18.66
C ALA A 181 -4.53 -28.18 17.95
N ALA A 182 -3.84 -27.60 16.96
CA ALA A 182 -2.72 -28.26 16.30
C ALA A 182 -1.56 -28.63 17.24
N GLU A 183 -1.31 -27.82 18.29
CA GLU A 183 -0.32 -28.13 19.34
C GLU A 183 -0.78 -29.24 20.29
N GLN A 184 -2.09 -29.39 20.52
CA GLN A 184 -2.68 -30.44 21.36
C GLN A 184 -2.87 -31.76 20.61
N ASP A 185 -3.18 -31.70 19.31
CA ASP A 185 -3.33 -32.85 18.41
C ASP A 185 -1.98 -33.45 17.99
N CYS A 186 -0.85 -32.85 18.41
CA CYS A 186 0.48 -33.40 18.24
C CYS A 186 0.66 -34.64 19.14
N PRO A 187 0.77 -35.86 18.59
CA PRO A 187 0.68 -37.12 19.36
C PRO A 187 1.92 -37.46 20.21
N CYS A 188 2.88 -36.55 20.36
CA CYS A 188 4.14 -36.85 21.04
C CYS A 188 4.13 -36.34 22.49
N ASP A 189 3.88 -37.24 23.44
CA ASP A 189 4.14 -37.11 24.89
C ASP A 189 5.64 -37.02 25.25
N LEU A 190 6.51 -36.67 24.30
CA LEU A 190 7.83 -36.16 24.63
C LEU A 190 7.71 -34.66 24.75
N ARG A 191 7.93 -34.13 25.96
CA ARG A 191 8.18 -32.70 26.20
C ARG A 191 9.10 -32.20 25.10
N CYS A 192 8.53 -31.54 24.11
CA CYS A 192 9.30 -30.85 23.10
C CYS A 192 9.96 -29.71 23.87
N VAL A 193 11.23 -29.92 24.25
CA VAL A 193 12.04 -28.95 24.96
C VAL A 193 11.92 -27.67 24.17
N ARG A 194 11.22 -26.71 24.80
CA ARG A 194 11.08 -25.32 24.42
C ARG A 194 12.30 -24.92 23.61
N SER A 195 12.18 -24.93 22.28
CA SER A 195 13.24 -24.45 21.41
C SER A 195 13.33 -22.96 21.72
N GLN A 196 14.29 -22.63 22.57
CA GLN A 196 14.62 -21.26 22.87
C GLN A 196 14.92 -20.59 21.54
N GLY A 197 14.21 -19.51 21.27
CA GLY A 197 14.29 -18.78 20.03
C GLY A 197 15.73 -18.48 19.67
N LEU A 198 16.20 -19.06 18.58
CA LEU A 198 17.29 -18.49 17.81
C LEU A 198 16.65 -17.58 16.78
N GLY A 199 16.63 -16.29 17.13
CA GLY A 199 16.43 -15.23 16.15
C GLY A 199 17.52 -15.30 15.10
N GLY A 200 17.11 -15.33 13.83
CA GLY A 200 18.00 -15.27 12.68
C GLY A 200 17.20 -15.07 11.40
N PRO A 201 17.50 -14.05 10.58
CA PRO A 201 16.67 -13.66 9.46
C PRO A 201 17.03 -14.49 8.22
N ARG A 202 16.01 -15.12 7.62
CA ARG A 202 16.06 -15.84 6.34
C ARG A 202 16.84 -17.16 6.39
N GLY A 203 16.15 -18.27 6.09
CA GLY A 203 16.80 -19.56 5.89
C GLY A 203 15.78 -20.61 5.44
N GLY A 204 15.98 -21.13 4.24
CA GLY A 204 15.38 -22.40 3.80
C GLY A 204 15.99 -23.59 4.56
N PRO A 205 15.65 -24.83 4.20
CA PRO A 205 16.06 -26.01 4.95
C PRO A 205 17.57 -26.19 4.92
N GLU A 206 18.21 -26.08 6.09
CA GLU A 206 19.63 -26.34 6.29
C GLU A 206 19.80 -27.78 6.80
N VAL A 207 20.52 -28.60 6.04
CA VAL A 207 20.82 -29.99 6.38
C VAL A 207 21.98 -30.00 7.37
N LYS A 208 21.72 -30.28 8.66
CA LYS A 208 22.79 -30.50 9.63
C LYS A 208 23.19 -31.96 9.65
N ALA A 209 24.37 -32.25 9.12
CA ALA A 209 25.05 -33.53 9.28
C ALA A 209 25.69 -33.57 10.68
N LEU A 210 25.15 -34.39 11.58
CA LEU A 210 25.78 -34.74 12.85
C LEU A 210 26.64 -35.98 12.64
N TRP A 211 27.94 -35.84 12.82
CA TRP A 211 28.87 -36.96 12.86
C TRP A 211 28.95 -37.47 14.31
N TYR A 212 28.46 -38.69 14.56
CA TYR A 212 28.80 -39.45 15.76
C TYR A 212 30.11 -40.20 15.50
N LEU A 213 31.15 -39.92 16.27
CA LEU A 213 32.34 -40.76 16.32
C LEU A 213 32.07 -41.91 17.29
N GLY A 214 31.73 -43.06 16.72
CA GLY A 214 31.61 -44.32 17.44
C GLY A 214 31.49 -45.48 16.46
N GLY A 215 32.62 -46.00 15.99
CA GLY A 215 32.68 -47.42 15.63
C GLY A 215 32.52 -48.19 16.94
N LEU A 216 31.58 -49.13 17.08
CA LEU A 216 30.99 -50.03 16.10
C LEU A 216 29.83 -49.45 15.27
N CYS A 217 30.00 -49.50 13.95
CA CYS A 217 29.02 -49.21 12.88
C CYS A 217 28.51 -47.76 12.77
N LEU A 218 29.17 -46.98 11.91
CA LEU A 218 28.67 -45.72 11.35
C LEU A 218 27.40 -45.98 10.51
N VAL A 219 26.22 -45.82 11.11
CA VAL A 219 24.94 -45.84 10.38
C VAL A 219 24.60 -44.42 9.93
N ARG A 220 24.53 -44.22 8.61
CA ARG A 220 24.08 -42.97 8.00
C ARG A 220 22.56 -42.89 8.07
N VAL A 221 22.03 -42.25 9.11
CA VAL A 221 20.58 -42.00 9.21
C VAL A 221 20.25 -40.72 8.45
N LEU A 222 19.63 -40.86 7.28
CA LEU A 222 18.98 -39.75 6.58
C LEU A 222 17.55 -39.64 7.10
N VAL A 223 17.28 -38.65 7.95
CA VAL A 223 15.91 -38.33 8.37
C VAL A 223 15.31 -37.37 7.33
N TRP A 224 14.37 -37.88 6.53
CA TRP A 224 13.48 -37.06 5.71
C TRP A 224 12.19 -36.81 6.49
N THR A 225 11.95 -35.56 6.88
CA THR A 225 10.65 -35.18 7.44
C THR A 225 9.70 -34.85 6.28
N LEU A 226 9.05 -35.87 5.73
CA LEU A 226 7.89 -35.68 4.87
C LEU A 226 6.62 -35.86 5.72
N GLN A 227 5.95 -34.72 5.96
CA GLN A 227 4.66 -34.55 6.65
C GLN A 227 4.61 -34.86 8.17
N PRO A 228 4.01 -33.94 8.97
CA PRO A 228 3.86 -34.14 10.41
C PRO A 228 2.74 -35.16 10.66
N GLY A 229 3.02 -36.24 11.41
CA GLY A 229 1.95 -37.04 12.04
C GLY A 229 1.98 -38.56 11.88
N ARG A 230 2.98 -39.20 11.27
CA ARG A 230 3.11 -40.67 11.32
C ARG A 230 4.54 -41.11 11.60
N CYS A 231 4.78 -41.61 12.82
CA CYS A 231 5.99 -42.37 13.16
C CYS A 231 5.81 -43.81 12.66
N CYS A 232 6.28 -44.11 11.45
CA CYS A 232 6.49 -45.49 11.02
C CYS A 232 7.95 -45.87 11.33
N VAL A 233 8.16 -46.72 12.34
CA VAL A 233 9.45 -47.37 12.58
C VAL A 233 9.51 -48.61 11.70
N PHE A 234 10.33 -48.60 10.64
CA PHE A 234 10.63 -49.79 9.85
C PHE A 234 11.90 -50.45 10.41
N LEU A 235 11.76 -51.63 11.00
CA LEU A 235 12.89 -52.52 11.33
C LEU A 235 13.32 -53.28 10.07
N PRO A 236 14.62 -53.43 9.79
CA PRO A 236 15.09 -54.04 8.55
C PRO A 236 14.96 -55.56 8.61
N GLY A 237 13.87 -56.09 8.06
CA GLY A 237 13.73 -57.50 7.66
C GLY A 237 14.17 -57.70 6.21
N ASN A 238 15.04 -58.68 5.99
CA ASN A 238 15.66 -59.08 4.72
C ASN A 238 14.66 -59.20 3.55
N PHE A 239 14.83 -58.40 2.48
CA PHE A 239 14.45 -58.77 1.10
C PHE A 239 15.41 -58.10 0.08
N PRO A 240 15.66 -58.73 -1.10
CA PRO A 240 16.86 -58.54 -1.89
C PRO A 240 16.76 -57.37 -2.87
N TRP A 241 17.79 -56.52 -2.92
CA TRP A 241 17.89 -55.43 -3.88
C TRP A 241 18.62 -55.88 -5.15
N LYS A 242 17.94 -55.81 -6.31
CA LYS A 242 18.61 -55.77 -7.61
C LYS A 242 18.90 -54.32 -7.97
N ALA A 243 20.17 -53.98 -8.11
CA ALA A 243 20.61 -52.67 -8.55
C ALA A 243 20.37 -52.50 -10.07
N TYR A 244 19.68 -51.42 -10.46
CA TYR A 244 19.74 -50.89 -11.82
C TYR A 244 20.25 -49.45 -11.76
N SER A 245 21.45 -49.25 -12.31
CA SER A 245 22.02 -47.92 -12.54
C SER A 245 21.64 -47.44 -13.94
N LYS A 246 21.00 -46.27 -14.08
CA LYS A 246 21.27 -45.34 -15.18
C LYS A 246 21.02 -43.88 -14.74
N PRO A 247 21.83 -42.92 -15.22
CA PRO A 247 21.84 -41.55 -14.72
C PRO A 247 21.00 -40.62 -15.60
N GLY A 248 20.37 -39.63 -14.96
CA GLY A 248 19.94 -38.41 -15.62
C GLY A 248 18.45 -38.37 -15.98
N PHE A 249 17.73 -37.56 -15.20
CA PHE A 249 16.46 -36.89 -15.53
C PHE A 249 15.12 -37.62 -15.30
N LEU A 250 14.28 -36.84 -14.60
CA LEU A 250 12.82 -36.75 -14.56
C LEU A 250 12.00 -37.69 -13.67
N LEU A 251 11.32 -37.02 -12.73
CA LEU A 251 9.89 -37.09 -12.45
C LEU A 251 9.30 -38.49 -12.24
N TRP A 252 8.94 -38.79 -11.01
CA TRP A 252 7.97 -39.85 -10.74
C TRP A 252 6.71 -39.23 -10.13
N MET A 253 5.68 -39.19 -10.97
CA MET A 253 4.28 -39.06 -10.57
C MET A 253 3.89 -40.28 -9.73
N HIS A 254 3.15 -40.05 -8.66
CA HIS A 254 2.48 -41.12 -7.93
C HIS A 254 1.21 -41.49 -8.70
N PHE A 255 1.12 -42.76 -9.13
CA PHE A 255 -0.12 -43.42 -9.49
C PHE A 255 -0.54 -44.26 -8.28
N GLU A 256 -1.74 -44.02 -7.75
CA GLU A 256 -2.40 -44.91 -6.79
C GLU A 256 -3.22 -45.93 -7.59
N ASN A 257 -3.02 -47.21 -7.27
CA ASN A 257 -4.08 -48.22 -7.20
C ASN A 257 -4.12 -48.68 -5.75
#